data_AF-A0A1Q5PG64-F1
#
_entry.id   AF-A0A1Q5PG64-F1
#
_cell.length_a   1.000
_cell.length_b   1.000
_cell.length_c   1.000
_cell.angle_alpha   90.00
_cell.angle_beta   90.00
_cell.angle_gamma   90.00
#
_symmetry.space_group_name_H-M   'P 1'
#
loop_
_entity.id
_entity.type
_entity.pdbx_description
1 polymer ?
#
loop_
_entity_poly.entity_id
_entity_poly.type
_entity_poly.pdbx_seq_one_letter_code
_entity_poly.pdbx_strand_id
1 'polypeptide(L)'
;MKALKALLDVLVFGYIIFTVLLLAGAIDENAILNTNAENEVLTLYKGLVAVGGVVMLARVLMSSIYVADLQHEKYRAELKINNLKAALYEKRQAFRSNSYKETYAEEHQAEVA
;
A
#
# COMPACT_ATOMS: atom_id res chain seq x y z
N MET A 1 -0.02 8.68 2.00
CA MET A 1 -0.77 7.40 1.93
C MET A 1 -0.68 6.60 3.22
N LYS A 2 0.51 6.18 3.67
CA LYS A 2 0.68 5.32 4.86
C LYS A 2 0.18 5.95 6.18
N ALA A 3 0.50 7.22 6.43
CA ALA A 3 0.05 7.94 7.64
C ALA A 3 -1.48 8.17 7.65
N LEU A 4 -2.06 8.48 6.49
CA LEU A 4 -3.51 8.69 6.35
C LEU A 4 -4.28 7.39 6.58
N LYS A 5 -3.77 6.26 6.03
CA LYS A 5 -4.29 4.92 6.31
C LYS A 5 -4.21 4.59 7.80
N ALA A 6 -3.08 4.89 8.46
CA ALA A 6 -2.91 4.65 9.89
C ALA A 6 -3.89 5.48 10.74
N LEU A 7 -4.09 6.76 10.41
CA LEU A 7 -5.06 7.62 11.09
C LEU A 7 -6.48 7.07 10.93
N LEU A 8 -6.84 6.65 9.72
CA LEU A 8 -8.14 6.04 9.45
C LEU A 8 -8.33 4.69 10.18
N ASP A 9 -7.29 3.86 10.25
CA ASP A 9 -7.31 2.61 11.02
C ASP A 9 -7.52 2.87 12.53
N VAL A 10 -6.86 3.89 13.09
CA VAL A 10 -7.07 4.31 14.49
C VAL A 10 -8.50 4.81 14.71
N LEU A 11 -9.04 5.61 13.78
CA LEU A 11 -10.40 6.13 13.85
C LEU A 11 -11.44 4.99 13.80
N VAL A 12 -11.25 4.01 12.91
CA VAL A 12 -12.09 2.81 12.82
C VAL A 12 -12.01 2.01 14.12
N PHE A 13 -10.81 1.83 14.69
CA PHE A 13 -10.65 1.14 15.97
C PHE A 13 -11.38 1.84 17.11
N GLY A 14 -11.25 3.17 17.20
CA GLY A 14 -11.98 3.98 18.17
C GLY A 14 -13.49 3.86 18.02
N TYR A 15 -13.98 3.90 16.77
CA TYR A 15 -15.40 3.69 16.47
C TYR A 15 -15.88 2.29 16.93
N ILE A 16 -15.12 1.23 16.65
CA ILE A 16 -15.49 -0.13 17.06
C ILE A 16 -15.54 -0.22 18.59
N ILE A 17 -14.52 0.29 19.29
CA ILE A 17 -14.50 0.28 20.76
C ILE A 17 -15.70 1.04 21.32
N PHE A 18 -15.97 2.23 20.79
CA PHE A 18 -17.11 3.04 21.20
C PHE A 18 -18.45 2.30 21.00
N THR A 19 -18.66 1.71 19.83
CA THR A 19 -19.89 0.94 19.54
C THR A 19 -20.08 -0.24 20.48
N VAL A 20 -19.01 -0.97 20.78
CA VAL A 20 -19.04 -2.13 21.67
C VAL A 20 -19.33 -1.70 23.11
N LEU A 21 -18.72 -0.62 23.58
CA LEU A 21 -18.99 -0.09 24.92
C LEU A 21 -20.43 0.40 25.07
N LEU A 22 -20.98 1.02 24.04
CA LEU A 22 -22.37 1.46 24.00
C LEU A 22 -23.33 0.27 24.01
N LEU A 23 -23.10 -0.73 23.14
CA LEU A 23 -23.91 -1.96 23.10
C LEU A 23 -23.81 -2.81 24.36
N ALA A 24 -22.66 -2.79 25.04
CA ALA A 24 -22.45 -3.48 26.31
C ALA A 24 -23.12 -2.76 27.50
N GLY A 25 -23.72 -1.59 27.30
CA GLY A 25 -24.30 -0.77 28.36
C GLY A 25 -23.26 -0.14 29.29
N ALA A 26 -21.97 -0.16 28.91
CA ALA A 26 -20.91 0.51 29.67
C ALA A 26 -20.95 2.04 29.49
N ILE A 27 -21.56 2.51 28.40
CA ILE A 27 -21.86 3.91 28.12
C ILE A 27 -23.37 4.04 27.99
N ASP A 28 -23.96 4.89 28.83
CA ASP A 28 -25.40 5.15 28.82
C ASP A 28 -25.76 6.07 27.64
N GLU A 29 -26.83 5.72 26.94
CA GLU A 29 -27.40 6.50 25.83
C GLU A 29 -27.80 7.89 26.31
N ASN A 30 -28.28 7.96 27.56
CA ASN A 30 -28.64 9.20 28.25
C ASN A 30 -27.42 10.10 28.51
N ALA A 31 -26.22 9.53 28.66
CA ALA A 31 -24.99 10.32 28.81
C ALA A 31 -24.57 11.01 27.50
N ILE A 32 -25.03 10.51 26.35
CA ILE A 32 -24.70 11.04 25.02
C ILE A 32 -25.76 12.05 24.55
N LEU A 33 -27.04 11.71 24.72
CA LEU A 33 -28.15 12.52 24.21
C LEU A 33 -28.83 13.39 25.26
N ASN A 34 -28.56 13.16 26.56
CA ASN A 34 -29.18 13.87 27.67
C ASN A 34 -30.72 13.94 27.56
N THR A 35 -31.34 12.81 27.22
CA THR A 35 -32.77 12.72 26.90
C THR A 35 -33.33 11.36 27.29
N ASN A 36 -34.62 11.30 27.64
CA ASN A 36 -35.31 10.04 27.98
C ASN A 36 -36.27 9.57 26.87
N ALA A 37 -36.23 10.18 25.69
CA ALA A 37 -37.14 9.88 24.60
C ALA A 37 -36.64 8.70 23.74
N GLU A 38 -37.41 7.60 23.69
CA GLU A 38 -37.10 6.41 22.88
C GLU A 38 -36.81 6.71 21.39
N ASN A 39 -37.50 7.71 20.83
CA ASN A 39 -37.29 8.15 19.44
C ASN A 39 -35.89 8.76 19.21
N GLU A 40 -35.31 9.41 20.21
CA GLU A 40 -33.98 10.02 20.10
C GLU A 40 -32.89 8.95 20.20
N VAL A 41 -33.10 7.92 21.02
CA VAL A 41 -32.24 6.73 21.09
C VAL A 41 -32.21 5.99 19.74
N LEU A 42 -33.36 5.79 19.10
CA LEU A 42 -33.41 5.17 17.76
C LEU A 42 -32.66 6.01 16.71
N THR A 43 -32.72 7.33 16.84
CA THR A 43 -32.01 8.27 15.95
C THR A 43 -30.51 8.20 16.18
N LEU A 44 -30.05 8.05 17.43
CA LEU A 44 -28.65 7.80 17.77
C LEU A 44 -28.14 6.56 17.05
N TYR A 45 -28.83 5.42 17.18
CA TYR A 45 -28.41 4.18 16.54
C TYR A 45 -28.35 4.28 15.02
N LYS A 46 -29.34 4.93 14.39
CA LYS A 46 -29.33 5.20 12.94
C LYS A 46 -28.14 6.06 12.53
N GLY A 47 -27.86 7.12 13.29
CA GLY A 47 -26.68 7.98 13.08
C GLY A 47 -25.38 7.21 13.22
N LEU A 48 -25.27 6.36 14.26
CA LEU A 48 -24.12 5.52 14.53
C LEU A 48 -23.84 4.57 13.37
N VAL A 49 -24.87 3.86 12.88
CA VAL A 49 -24.77 2.96 11.74
C VAL A 49 -24.39 3.71 10.45
N ALA A 50 -24.98 4.88 10.21
CA ALA A 50 -24.65 5.69 9.04
C ALA A 50 -23.18 6.15 9.05
N VAL A 51 -22.71 6.69 10.18
CA VAL A 51 -21.32 7.11 10.36
C VAL A 51 -20.37 5.93 10.23
N GLY A 52 -20.69 4.79 10.87
CA GLY A 52 -19.90 3.57 10.76
C GLY A 52 -19.78 3.06 9.33
N GLY A 53 -20.88 3.09 8.58
CA GLY A 53 -20.91 2.69 7.17
C GLY A 53 -19.97 3.54 6.31
N VAL A 54 -20.00 4.86 6.48
CA VAL A 54 -19.11 5.78 5.73
C VAL A 54 -17.65 5.56 6.10
N VAL A 55 -17.34 5.41 7.38
CA VAL A 55 -15.97 5.18 7.87
C VAL A 55 -15.41 3.85 7.37
N MET A 56 -16.20 2.78 7.39
CA MET A 56 -15.82 1.47 6.84
C MET A 56 -15.58 1.53 5.33
N LEU A 57 -16.44 2.20 4.56
CA LEU A 57 -16.26 2.40 3.13
C LEU A 57 -14.99 3.18 2.82
N ALA A 58 -14.75 4.29 3.53
CA ALA A 58 -13.52 5.06 3.39
C ALA A 58 -12.28 4.20 3.66
N ARG A 59 -12.33 3.33 4.67
CA ARG A 59 -11.23 2.40 5.00
C ARG A 59 -10.96 1.41 3.88
N VAL A 60 -12.01 0.80 3.33
CA VAL A 60 -11.88 -0.16 2.22
C VAL A 60 -11.28 0.52 0.99
N LEU A 61 -11.79 1.70 0.62
CA LEU A 61 -11.25 2.49 -0.49
C LEU A 61 -9.77 2.81 -0.26
N MET A 62 -9.41 3.36 0.89
CA MET A 62 -8.03 3.73 1.19
C MET A 62 -7.09 2.52 1.20
N SER A 63 -7.56 1.35 1.67
CA SER A 63 -6.81 0.10 1.59
C SER A 63 -6.59 -0.35 0.15
N SER A 64 -7.62 -0.27 -0.69
CA SER A 64 -7.52 -0.67 -2.11
C SER A 64 -6.53 0.20 -2.88
N ILE A 65 -6.56 1.52 -2.68
CA ILE A 65 -5.62 2.45 -3.32
C ILE A 65 -4.20 2.19 -2.81
N TYR A 66 -4.03 1.93 -1.50
CA TYR A 66 -2.73 1.61 -0.93
C TYR A 66 -2.12 0.31 -1.50
N VAL A 67 -2.94 -0.72 -1.75
CA VAL A 67 -2.48 -1.96 -2.38
C VAL A 67 -2.10 -1.73 -3.84
N ALA A 68 -2.89 -0.95 -4.58
CA ALA A 68 -2.58 -0.59 -5.97
C ALA A 68 -1.26 0.17 -6.08
N ASP A 69 -1.01 1.11 -5.16
CA ASP A 69 0.23 1.88 -5.08
C ASP A 69 1.45 0.96 -4.83
N LEU A 70 1.33 0.02 -3.89
CA LEU A 70 2.37 -0.99 -3.61
C LEU A 70 2.65 -1.91 -4.81
N GLN A 71 1.62 -2.31 -5.56
CA GLN A 71 1.80 -3.11 -6.77
C GLN A 71 2.52 -2.32 -7.87
N HIS A 72 2.22 -1.03 -8.00
CA HIS A 72 2.88 -0.16 -8.98
C HIS A 72 4.37 0.05 -8.65
N GLU A 73 4.70 0.25 -7.38
CA GLU A 73 6.10 0.35 -6.94
C GLU A 73 6.88 -0.95 -7.20
N LYS A 74 6.29 -2.11 -6.89
CA LYS A 74 6.91 -3.41 -7.16
C LYS A 74 7.18 -3.61 -8.65
N TYR A 75 6.20 -3.30 -9.51
CA TYR A 75 6.35 -3.42 -10.96
C TYR A 75 7.48 -2.53 -11.50
N ARG A 76 7.59 -1.28 -11.02
CA ARG A 76 8.71 -0.40 -11.39
C ARG A 76 10.06 -0.92 -10.91
N ALA A 77 10.11 -1.49 -9.70
CA ALA A 77 11.34 -2.07 -9.17
C ALA A 77 11.79 -3.27 -10.02
N GLU A 78 10.86 -4.14 -10.41
CA GLU A 78 11.13 -5.29 -11.28
C GLU A 78 11.61 -4.87 -12.67
N LEU A 79 10.99 -3.86 -13.30
CA LEU A 79 11.47 -3.30 -14.57
C LEU A 79 12.90 -2.77 -14.48
N LYS A 80 13.23 -2.05 -13.40
CA LYS A 80 14.59 -1.56 -13.17
C LYS A 80 15.59 -2.70 -13.02
N ILE A 81 15.24 -3.74 -12.27
CA ILE A 81 16.07 -4.94 -12.11
C ILE A 81 16.29 -5.63 -13.45
N ASN A 82 15.25 -5.75 -14.27
CA ASN A 82 15.35 -6.40 -15.57
C ASN A 82 16.24 -5.59 -16.52
N ASN A 83 16.09 -4.27 -16.56
CA ASN A 83 16.97 -3.39 -17.33
C ASN A 83 18.43 -3.46 -16.86
N LEU A 84 18.66 -3.52 -15.55
CA LEU A 84 20.00 -3.69 -14.97
C LEU A 84 20.61 -5.05 -15.35
N LYS A 85 19.82 -6.13 -15.34
CA LYS A 85 20.25 -7.45 -15.82
C LYS A 85 20.60 -7.41 -17.31
N ALA A 86 19.74 -6.82 -18.14
CA ALA A 86 19.98 -6.67 -19.57
C ALA A 86 21.29 -5.91 -19.84
N ALA A 87 21.51 -4.78 -19.16
CA ALA A 87 22.75 -4.01 -19.28
C ALA A 87 23.99 -4.78 -18.82
N LEU A 88 23.87 -5.63 -17.78
CA LEU A 88 24.96 -6.50 -17.34
C LEU A 88 25.26 -7.62 -18.35
N TYR A 89 24.22 -8.22 -18.94
CA TYR A 89 24.38 -9.20 -20.02
C TYR A 89 25.06 -8.57 -21.24
N GLU A 90 24.61 -7.39 -21.65
CA GLU A 90 25.19 -6.64 -22.77
C GLU A 90 26.65 -6.26 -22.48
N LYS A 91 26.98 -5.76 -21.28
CA LYS A 91 28.37 -5.52 -20.88
C LYS A 91 29.20 -6.81 -20.93
N ARG A 92 28.69 -7.92 -20.39
CA ARG A 92 29.43 -9.20 -20.36
C ARG A 92 29.64 -9.76 -21.77
N GLN A 93 28.68 -9.57 -22.66
CA GLN A 93 28.79 -9.95 -24.06
C GLN A 93 29.75 -9.03 -24.81
N ALA A 94 29.71 -7.72 -24.55
CA ALA A 94 30.67 -6.76 -25.07
C ALA A 94 32.09 -7.16 -24.65
N PHE A 95 32.34 -7.46 -23.37
CA PHE A 95 33.64 -7.94 -22.89
C PHE A 95 34.09 -9.23 -23.59
N ARG A 96 33.21 -10.22 -23.78
CA ARG A 96 33.54 -11.44 -24.54
C ARG A 96 33.81 -11.19 -26.02
N SER A 97 33.07 -10.27 -26.64
CA SER A 97 33.24 -9.94 -28.06
C SER A 97 34.47 -9.06 -28.32
N ASN A 98 34.82 -8.18 -27.36
CA ASN A 98 35.99 -7.31 -27.45
C ASN A 98 37.26 -8.06 -27.06
N SER A 99 37.21 -9.00 -26.10
CA SER A 99 38.38 -9.85 -25.82
C SER A 99 38.76 -10.67 -27.05
N TYR A 100 37.78 -11.16 -27.83
CA TYR A 100 38.05 -11.88 -29.08
C TYR A 100 38.66 -10.94 -30.15
N LYS A 101 38.26 -9.66 -30.19
CA LYS A 101 38.88 -8.70 -31.12
C LYS A 101 40.32 -8.34 -30.76
N GLU A 102 40.65 -8.22 -29.48
CA GLU A 102 42.04 -8.01 -29.04
C GLU A 102 42.92 -9.22 -29.34
N THR A 103 42.45 -10.45 -29.06
CA THR A 103 43.25 -11.66 -29.33
C THR A 103 43.52 -11.87 -30.82
N TYR A 104 42.54 -11.64 -31.70
CA TYR A 104 42.75 -11.74 -33.16
C TYR A 104 43.61 -10.61 -33.72
N ALA A 105 43.58 -9.42 -33.13
CA ALA A 105 44.42 -8.30 -33.55
C ALA A 105 45.89 -8.50 -33.14
N GLU A 106 46.14 -9.08 -31.97
CA GLU A 106 47.49 -9.43 -31.52
C GLU A 106 48.05 -10.66 -32.26
N GLU A 107 47.26 -11.69 -32.53
CA GLU A 107 47.70 -12.87 -33.29
C GLU A 107 48.04 -12.53 -34.76
N HIS A 108 47.24 -11.68 -35.43
CA HIS A 108 47.55 -11.24 -36.79
C HIS A 108 48.73 -10.27 -36.89
N GLN A 109 49.10 -9.56 -35.82
CA GLN A 109 50.32 -8.75 -35.80
C GLN A 109 51.58 -9.58 -35.53
N ALA A 110 51.45 -10.69 -34.80
CA ALA A 110 52.55 -11.62 -34.54
C ALA A 110 52.89 -12.55 -35.72
N GLU A 111 51.92 -12.90 -36.59
CA GLU A 111 52.18 -13.69 -37.81
C GLU A 111 52.80 -12.89 -38.97
N VAL A 112 52.82 -11.55 -38.89
CA VAL A 112 53.30 -10.66 -39.96
C VAL A 112 54.67 -10.03 -39.62
N ALA A 113 55.26 -10.37 -38.47
CA ALA A 113 56.60 -9.96 -38.03
C ALA A 113 57.64 -11.09 -38.25
#